data_AF-A0A7C3LPE5-F1
#
_entry.id   AF-A0A7C3LPE5-F1
#
_cell.length_a   1.000
_cell.length_b   1.000
_cell.length_c   1.000
_cell.angle_alpha   90.00
_cell.angle_beta   90.00
_cell.angle_gamma   90.00
#
_symmetry.space_group_name_H-M   'P 1'
#
loop_
_entity.id
_entity.type
_entity.pdbx_description
1 polymer ?
#
loop_
_entity_poly.entity_id
_entity_poly.type
_entity_poly.pdbx_seq_one_letter_code
_entity_poly.pdbx_strand_id
1 'polypeptide(L)'
;MKGTGAGWDSCLYRVFIVGGFLFVIASTVITAILTPDDGTMALYVGIGSVAVFMVLIIGYWVVQIVFLGYGSMQAPDLSQKRNVTDLSVLASWNTLFNAMVIEDGDPESMQKAVRKGNSSLIIWFLWSAVIGLFPILLMVPYAFGLLEWSYIRYGVIFYIGVVIVMCFITFFLGGRAAEAGEEVMLAPLGLKLTGLPNIVPTGTGVGVRGATVMDGIRFGRTIRITISLGQVTTQVLYASPAFSIKNRVGDLEAASGAPGPVQDALKPLRKAKRWESLEIEGGKDGITATRNRKGQNMWLYDLWLIERIINEIETQRGV
;
A
#
# COMPACT_ATOMS: atom_id res chain seq x y z
N MET A 1 -1.90 5.91 -17.64
CA MET A 1 -2.71 6.37 -16.49
C MET A 1 -1.93 7.48 -15.80
N LYS A 2 -2.48 8.70 -15.69
CA LYS A 2 -1.98 9.68 -14.72
C LYS A 2 -2.34 9.10 -13.36
N GLY A 3 -1.34 8.53 -12.68
CA GLY A 3 -1.53 7.83 -11.41
C GLY A 3 -2.21 8.73 -10.40
N THR A 4 -2.85 8.12 -9.41
CA THR A 4 -3.48 8.77 -8.26
C THR A 4 -2.54 9.68 -7.45
N GLY A 5 -1.27 9.83 -7.85
CA GLY A 5 -0.58 11.12 -7.98
C GLY A 5 -0.29 11.91 -6.71
N ALA A 6 -0.74 11.45 -5.56
CA ALA A 6 -0.39 12.01 -4.27
C ALA A 6 0.96 11.44 -3.84
N GLY A 7 1.98 12.29 -3.80
CA GLY A 7 3.32 11.98 -3.35
C GLY A 7 4.35 11.91 -4.48
N TRP A 8 4.77 10.71 -4.86
CA TRP A 8 5.99 10.48 -5.66
C TRP A 8 5.85 10.70 -7.17
N ASP A 9 4.65 10.50 -7.73
CA ASP A 9 4.39 10.60 -9.17
C ASP A 9 3.90 11.98 -9.62
N SER A 10 3.70 12.92 -8.67
CA SER A 10 3.37 14.28 -9.06
C SER A 10 4.58 14.92 -9.74
N CYS A 11 4.36 15.47 -10.94
CA CYS A 11 5.39 16.21 -11.67
C CYS A 11 5.99 17.31 -10.79
N LEU A 12 5.15 17.98 -9.98
CA LEU A 12 5.56 19.01 -9.03
C LEU A 12 6.52 18.48 -7.95
N TYR A 13 6.26 17.32 -7.35
CA TYR A 13 7.19 16.75 -6.37
C TYR A 13 8.52 16.36 -7.01
N ARG A 14 8.50 15.82 -8.23
CA ARG A 14 9.74 15.51 -8.97
C ARG A 14 10.54 16.78 -9.27
N VAL A 15 9.87 17.83 -9.72
CA VAL A 15 10.49 19.14 -9.94
C VAL A 15 11.03 19.72 -8.64
N PHE A 16 10.29 19.60 -7.53
CA PHE A 16 10.74 20.03 -6.21
C PHE A 16 11.99 19.27 -5.75
N ILE A 17 12.03 17.95 -5.91
CA ILE A 17 13.19 17.14 -5.53
C ILE A 17 14.41 17.48 -6.41
N VAL A 18 14.25 17.44 -7.73
CA VAL A 18 15.35 17.74 -8.67
C VAL A 18 15.83 19.18 -8.52
N GLY A 19 14.90 20.14 -8.45
CA GLY A 19 15.20 21.55 -8.26
C GLY A 19 15.89 21.84 -6.93
N GLY A 20 15.46 21.18 -5.85
CA GLY A 20 16.10 21.31 -4.54
C GLY A 20 17.53 20.76 -4.53
N PHE A 21 17.79 19.62 -5.16
CA PHE A 21 19.16 19.11 -5.31
C PHE A 21 20.04 20.06 -6.13
N LEU A 22 19.54 20.57 -7.25
CA LEU A 22 20.27 21.54 -8.07
C LEU A 22 20.54 22.84 -7.29
N PHE A 23 19.61 23.29 -6.46
CA PHE A 23 19.78 24.46 -5.61
C PHE A 23 20.86 24.25 -4.53
N VAL A 24 20.88 23.08 -3.87
CA VAL A 24 21.93 22.73 -2.89
C VAL A 24 23.31 22.73 -3.56
N ILE A 25 23.43 22.12 -4.74
CA ILE A 25 24.69 22.08 -5.50
C ILE A 25 25.12 23.49 -5.92
N ALA A 26 24.20 24.26 -6.51
CA ALA A 26 24.48 25.61 -7.00
C ALA A 26 24.90 26.54 -5.86
N SER A 27 24.18 26.53 -4.73
CA SER A 27 24.53 27.36 -3.56
C SER A 27 25.91 27.01 -3.01
N THR A 28 26.23 25.72 -2.87
CA THR A 28 27.55 25.26 -2.39
C THR A 28 28.68 25.69 -3.34
N VAL A 29 28.51 25.48 -4.66
CA VAL A 29 29.52 25.82 -5.67
C VAL A 29 29.72 27.33 -5.78
N ILE A 30 28.64 28.11 -5.79
CA ILE A 30 28.72 29.58 -5.86
C ILE A 30 29.47 30.12 -4.64
N THR A 31 29.15 29.65 -3.43
CA THR A 31 29.87 30.08 -2.22
C THR A 31 31.35 29.68 -2.29
N ALA A 32 31.68 28.48 -2.73
CA ALA A 32 33.07 28.05 -2.89
C ALA A 32 33.87 28.93 -3.87
N ILE A 33 33.24 29.39 -4.95
CA ILE A 33 33.87 30.30 -5.94
C ILE A 33 34.03 31.71 -5.38
N LEU A 34 33.04 32.22 -4.65
CA LEU A 34 33.04 33.59 -4.11
C LEU A 34 33.91 33.75 -2.86
N THR A 35 34.18 32.67 -2.13
CA THR A 35 34.98 32.67 -0.90
C THR A 35 36.11 31.61 -0.96
N PRO A 36 37.04 31.71 -1.93
CA PRO A 36 38.03 30.67 -2.19
C PRO A 36 39.01 30.47 -1.02
N ASP A 37 39.27 31.53 -0.26
CA ASP A 37 40.18 31.49 0.89
C ASP A 37 39.54 30.89 2.15
N ASP A 38 38.21 30.72 2.16
CA ASP A 38 37.44 30.21 3.30
C ASP A 38 36.58 29.01 2.90
N GLY A 39 37.24 27.87 2.70
CA GLY A 39 36.56 26.60 2.41
C GLY A 39 35.57 26.16 3.50
N THR A 40 35.63 26.73 4.71
CA THR A 40 34.67 26.42 5.78
C THR A 40 33.30 27.05 5.52
N MET A 41 33.26 28.26 4.94
CA MET A 41 32.00 28.92 4.58
C MET A 41 31.23 28.15 3.51
N ALA A 42 31.92 27.62 2.49
CA ALA A 42 31.28 26.77 1.48
C ALA A 42 30.69 25.49 2.08
N LEU A 43 31.39 24.87 3.03
CA LEU A 43 30.90 23.71 3.76
C LEU A 43 29.64 24.05 4.58
N TYR A 44 29.63 25.17 5.31
CA TYR A 44 28.47 25.58 6.11
C TYR A 44 27.26 25.91 5.26
N VAL A 45 27.45 26.59 4.13
CA VAL A 45 26.36 26.84 3.17
C VAL A 45 25.82 25.53 2.62
N GLY A 46 26.69 24.58 2.27
CA GLY A 46 26.27 23.25 1.81
C GLY A 46 25.44 22.50 2.86
N ILE A 47 25.93 22.41 4.09
CA ILE A 47 25.22 21.75 5.21
C ILE A 47 23.88 22.45 5.50
N GLY A 48 23.87 23.79 5.55
CA GLY A 48 22.67 24.58 5.78
C GLY A 48 21.62 24.39 4.68
N SER A 49 22.03 24.40 3.41
CA SER A 49 21.15 24.14 2.27
C SER A 49 20.54 22.74 2.31
N VAL A 50 21.34 21.71 2.65
CA VAL A 50 20.84 20.33 2.82
C VAL A 50 19.84 20.25 3.98
N ALA A 51 20.15 20.88 5.11
CA ALA A 51 19.27 20.92 6.27
C ALA A 51 17.91 21.55 5.94
N VAL A 52 17.90 22.72 5.29
CA VAL A 52 16.67 23.39 4.83
C VAL A 52 15.90 22.50 3.86
N PHE A 53 16.58 21.87 2.91
CA PHE A 53 15.92 21.01 1.94
C PHE A 53 15.26 19.79 2.59
N MET A 54 15.94 19.15 3.56
CA MET A 54 15.39 18.05 4.34
C MET A 54 14.17 18.48 5.18
N VAL A 55 14.23 19.66 5.81
CA VAL A 55 13.08 20.25 6.52
C VAL A 55 11.90 20.44 5.59
N LEU A 56 12.12 20.95 4.36
CA LEU A 56 11.06 21.16 3.40
C LEU A 56 10.47 19.84 2.87
N ILE A 57 11.30 18.81 2.63
CA ILE A 57 10.81 17.47 2.25
C ILE A 57 9.95 16.89 3.36
N ILE A 58 10.46 16.88 4.59
CA ILE A 58 9.74 16.32 5.74
C ILE A 58 8.45 17.12 5.99
N GLY A 59 8.53 18.44 5.97
CA GLY A 59 7.37 19.33 6.11
C GLY A 59 6.31 19.10 5.03
N TYR A 60 6.72 18.94 3.76
CA TYR A 60 5.82 18.57 2.67
C TYR A 60 5.10 17.26 2.97
N TRP A 61 5.83 16.22 3.39
CA TRP A 61 5.22 14.93 3.70
C TRP A 61 4.32 14.96 4.94
N VAL A 62 4.72 15.68 5.99
CA VAL A 62 3.85 15.91 7.16
C VAL A 62 2.56 16.58 6.70
N VAL A 63 2.63 17.59 5.82
CA VAL A 63 1.42 18.25 5.32
C VAL A 63 0.54 17.31 4.49
N GLN A 64 1.15 16.55 3.58
CA GLN A 64 0.44 15.57 2.75
C GLN A 64 -0.25 14.51 3.62
N ILE A 65 0.43 13.98 4.62
CA ILE A 65 -0.07 12.86 5.44
C ILE A 65 -1.10 13.35 6.47
N VAL A 66 -0.80 14.44 7.17
CA VAL A 66 -1.63 14.94 8.28
C VAL A 66 -2.84 15.72 7.78
N PHE A 67 -2.66 16.64 6.84
CA PHE A 67 -3.73 17.57 6.43
C PHE A 67 -4.49 17.12 5.20
N LEU A 68 -3.80 16.57 4.20
CA LEU A 68 -4.45 16.10 2.98
C LEU A 68 -4.93 14.64 3.10
N GLY A 69 -4.43 13.94 4.13
CA GLY A 69 -4.58 12.50 4.27
C GLY A 69 -3.78 11.77 3.19
N TYR A 70 -3.32 10.55 3.50
CA TYR A 70 -2.91 9.65 2.42
C TYR A 70 -4.16 9.43 1.54
N GLY A 71 -4.23 10.08 0.38
CA GLY A 71 -5.42 10.09 -0.50
C GLY A 71 -5.89 8.70 -0.95
N SER A 72 -5.12 7.65 -0.67
CA SER A 72 -5.49 6.25 -0.88
C SER A 72 -6.27 5.61 0.28
N MET A 73 -6.39 6.26 1.44
CA MET A 73 -7.03 5.73 2.66
C MET A 73 -8.09 6.68 3.22
N GLN A 74 -8.65 7.58 2.42
CA GLN A 74 -9.90 8.21 2.82
C GLN A 74 -10.95 7.11 2.99
N ALA A 75 -11.60 7.10 4.16
CA ALA A 75 -12.71 6.20 4.39
C ALA A 75 -13.68 6.34 3.21
N PRO A 76 -14.16 5.23 2.64
CA PRO A 76 -15.10 5.28 1.52
C PRO A 76 -16.24 6.23 1.87
N ASP A 77 -16.67 7.04 0.90
CA ASP A 77 -17.92 7.76 1.05
C ASP A 77 -19.07 6.76 0.97
N LEU A 78 -19.44 6.26 2.15
CA LEU A 78 -20.49 5.26 2.36
C LEU A 78 -21.88 5.79 2.03
N SER A 79 -22.05 7.11 1.86
CA SER A 79 -23.30 7.69 1.39
C SER A 79 -23.58 7.35 -0.07
N GLN A 80 -22.53 7.05 -0.86
CA GLN A 80 -22.66 6.69 -2.25
C GLN A 80 -22.83 5.17 -2.39
N LYS A 81 -24.08 4.69 -2.31
CA LYS A 81 -24.42 3.30 -2.70
C LYS A 81 -24.11 3.11 -4.18
N ARG A 82 -22.91 2.64 -4.51
CA ARG A 82 -22.57 2.21 -5.87
C ARG A 82 -22.95 0.75 -6.03
N ASN A 83 -23.55 0.45 -7.18
CA ASN A 83 -23.84 -0.92 -7.55
C ASN A 83 -22.51 -1.63 -7.89
N VAL A 84 -22.15 -2.68 -7.14
CA VAL A 84 -20.90 -3.45 -7.31
C VAL A 84 -20.83 -4.13 -8.68
N THR A 85 -21.97 -4.30 -9.34
CA THR A 85 -22.04 -4.82 -10.71
C THR A 85 -21.62 -3.82 -11.79
N ASP A 86 -21.52 -2.53 -11.47
CA ASP A 86 -21.04 -1.49 -12.39
C ASP A 86 -19.54 -1.64 -12.63
N LEU A 87 -19.14 -1.83 -13.88
CA LEU A 87 -17.75 -1.99 -14.28
C LEU A 87 -16.88 -0.77 -14.01
N SER A 88 -17.48 0.39 -13.75
CA SER A 88 -16.74 1.58 -13.31
C SER A 88 -15.97 1.35 -12.00
N VAL A 89 -16.40 0.39 -11.16
CA VAL A 89 -15.68 0.02 -9.92
C VAL A 89 -14.30 -0.58 -10.20
N LEU A 90 -14.10 -1.17 -11.39
CA LEU A 90 -12.81 -1.73 -11.80
C LEU A 90 -11.80 -0.66 -12.23
N ALA A 91 -12.13 0.64 -12.19
CA ALA A 91 -11.24 1.70 -12.60
C ALA A 91 -9.94 1.74 -11.77
N SER A 92 -10.04 1.51 -10.46
CA SER A 92 -8.91 1.49 -9.54
C SER A 92 -9.10 0.48 -8.42
N TRP A 93 -8.01 0.05 -7.80
CA TRP A 93 -8.06 -0.87 -6.66
C TRP A 93 -8.89 -0.30 -5.51
N ASN A 94 -8.73 0.99 -5.21
CA ASN A 94 -9.48 1.66 -4.13
C ASN A 94 -10.98 1.72 -4.46
N THR A 95 -11.35 2.01 -5.71
CA THR A 95 -12.76 2.04 -6.11
C THR A 95 -13.40 0.66 -5.98
N LEU A 96 -12.67 -0.38 -6.37
CA LEU A 96 -13.12 -1.76 -6.22
C LEU A 96 -13.26 -2.15 -4.75
N PHE A 97 -12.24 -1.86 -3.94
CA PHE A 97 -12.24 -2.13 -2.51
C PHE A 97 -13.46 -1.50 -1.84
N ASN A 98 -13.69 -0.21 -2.09
CA ASN A 98 -14.82 0.51 -1.54
C ASN A 98 -16.16 -0.11 -1.96
N ALA A 99 -16.30 -0.51 -3.23
CA ALA A 99 -17.51 -1.15 -3.72
C ALA A 99 -17.77 -2.49 -3.01
N MET A 100 -16.74 -3.33 -2.88
CA MET A 100 -16.88 -4.63 -2.22
C MET A 100 -17.20 -4.51 -0.73
N VAL A 101 -16.63 -3.53 -0.03
CA VAL A 101 -16.91 -3.36 1.40
C VAL A 101 -18.36 -2.93 1.65
N ILE A 102 -18.93 -2.07 0.81
CA ILE A 102 -20.30 -1.55 0.99
C ILE A 102 -21.37 -2.65 0.92
N GLU A 103 -21.13 -3.73 0.17
CA GLU A 103 -22.15 -4.74 -0.10
C GLU A 103 -22.41 -5.70 1.08
N ASP A 104 -21.45 -5.88 2.00
CA ASP A 104 -21.55 -6.85 3.11
C ASP A 104 -21.05 -6.29 4.47
N GLY A 105 -20.42 -5.12 4.48
CA GLY A 105 -19.73 -4.57 5.66
C GLY A 105 -20.59 -3.61 6.49
N ASP A 106 -20.37 -3.60 7.81
CA ASP A 106 -20.83 -2.51 8.67
C ASP A 106 -20.01 -1.24 8.38
N PRO A 107 -20.60 -0.20 7.77
CA PRO A 107 -19.90 1.04 7.43
C PRO A 107 -19.25 1.71 8.64
N GLU A 108 -19.85 1.61 9.83
CA GLU A 108 -19.32 2.25 11.04
C GLU A 108 -18.06 1.55 11.54
N SER A 109 -18.05 0.21 11.57
CA SER A 109 -16.87 -0.58 11.91
C SER A 109 -15.68 -0.24 11.00
N MET A 110 -15.92 -0.06 9.70
CA MET A 110 -14.87 0.32 8.75
C MET A 110 -14.36 1.74 9.00
N GLN A 111 -15.25 2.73 9.18
CA GLN A 111 -14.80 4.09 9.48
C GLN A 111 -13.96 4.13 10.76
N LYS A 112 -14.34 3.35 11.77
CA LYS A 112 -13.59 3.22 13.03
C LYS A 112 -12.23 2.57 12.80
N ALA A 113 -12.17 1.49 12.02
CA ALA A 113 -10.93 0.81 11.67
C ALA A 113 -9.99 1.74 10.88
N VAL A 114 -10.49 2.39 9.81
CA VAL A 114 -9.73 3.36 9.01
C VAL A 114 -9.21 4.52 9.87
N ARG A 115 -10.03 5.09 10.76
CA ARG A 115 -9.60 6.15 11.69
C ARG A 115 -8.49 5.66 12.63
N LYS A 116 -8.60 4.44 13.16
CA LYS A 116 -7.59 3.82 14.04
C LYS A 116 -6.27 3.53 13.30
N GLY A 117 -6.35 3.00 12.08
CA GLY A 117 -5.18 2.77 11.23
C GLY A 117 -4.49 4.08 10.81
N ASN A 118 -5.28 5.06 10.36
CA ASN A 118 -4.76 6.36 9.93
C ASN A 118 -4.13 7.14 11.08
N SER A 119 -4.75 7.15 12.27
CA SER A 119 -4.15 7.79 13.45
C SER A 119 -2.82 7.15 13.86
N SER A 120 -2.73 5.81 13.82
CA SER A 120 -1.48 5.10 14.11
C SER A 120 -0.37 5.43 13.10
N LEU A 121 -0.70 5.49 11.81
CA LEU A 121 0.23 5.89 10.74
C LEU A 121 0.68 7.35 10.87
N ILE A 122 -0.25 8.27 11.14
CA ILE A 122 0.06 9.69 11.36
C ILE A 122 1.02 9.85 12.54
N ILE A 123 0.75 9.19 13.66
CA ILE A 123 1.61 9.23 14.85
C ILE A 123 3.01 8.71 14.49
N TRP A 124 3.10 7.55 13.83
CA TRP A 124 4.37 6.97 13.42
C TRP A 124 5.16 7.89 12.48
N PHE A 125 4.48 8.52 11.52
CA PHE A 125 5.11 9.43 10.57
C PHE A 125 5.62 10.71 11.25
N LEU A 126 4.81 11.32 12.13
CA LEU A 126 5.20 12.50 12.91
C LEU A 126 6.42 12.21 13.77
N TRP A 127 6.47 11.06 14.43
CA TRP A 127 7.66 10.65 15.19
C TRP A 127 8.88 10.46 14.30
N SER A 128 8.73 9.78 13.16
CA SER A 128 9.82 9.60 12.19
C SER A 128 10.36 10.93 11.67
N ALA A 129 9.47 11.90 11.43
CA ALA A 129 9.83 13.26 11.04
C ALA A 129 10.64 13.97 12.14
N VAL A 130 10.20 13.90 13.40
CA VAL A 130 10.93 14.49 14.54
C VAL A 130 12.35 13.91 14.64
N ILE A 131 12.49 12.60 14.50
CA ILE A 131 13.80 11.92 14.58
C ILE A 131 14.68 12.26 13.38
N GLY A 132 14.11 12.33 12.18
CA GLY A 132 14.85 12.74 10.98
C GLY A 132 15.34 14.18 11.06
N LEU A 133 14.58 15.06 11.73
CA LEU A 133 14.94 16.47 11.93
C LEU A 133 15.88 16.69 13.11
N PHE A 134 15.94 15.78 14.07
CA PHE A 134 16.74 15.96 15.29
C PHE A 134 18.25 16.15 15.03
N PRO A 135 18.92 15.37 14.15
CA PRO A 135 20.31 15.61 13.79
C PRO A 135 20.54 16.98 13.16
N ILE A 136 19.58 17.44 12.34
CA ILE A 136 19.65 18.76 11.70
C ILE A 136 19.58 19.86 12.77
N LEU A 137 18.67 19.72 13.73
CA LEU A 137 18.52 20.64 14.86
C LEU A 137 19.77 20.70 15.76
N LEU A 138 20.55 19.62 15.86
CA LEU A 138 21.80 19.60 16.61
C LEU A 138 23.00 20.10 15.79
N MET A 139 23.08 19.74 14.51
CA MET A 139 24.21 20.06 13.64
C MET A 139 24.22 21.52 13.18
N VAL A 140 23.04 22.11 12.94
CA VAL A 140 22.94 23.50 12.47
C VAL A 140 23.52 24.48 13.49
N PRO A 141 23.10 24.51 14.78
CA PRO A 141 23.66 25.44 15.74
C PRO A 141 25.15 25.21 15.98
N TYR A 142 25.62 23.95 15.91
CA TYR A 142 27.05 23.66 15.95
C TYR A 142 27.81 24.28 14.77
N ALA A 143 27.33 24.07 13.54
CA ALA A 143 27.96 24.62 12.33
C ALA A 143 28.07 26.15 12.39
N PHE A 144 27.13 26.83 13.05
CA PHE A 144 27.17 28.27 13.27
C PHE A 144 27.95 28.72 14.53
N GLY A 145 28.65 27.80 15.20
CA GLY A 145 29.45 28.10 16.40
C GLY A 145 28.62 28.43 17.65
N LEU A 146 27.32 28.14 17.64
CA LEU A 146 26.39 28.40 18.76
C LEU A 146 26.44 27.31 19.84
N LEU A 147 27.04 26.15 19.52
CA LEU A 147 27.21 25.02 20.44
C LEU A 147 28.68 24.61 20.50
N GLU A 148 29.20 24.41 21.70
CA GLU A 148 30.51 23.77 21.89
C GLU A 148 30.45 22.27 21.55
N TRP A 149 31.60 21.72 21.15
CA TRP A 149 31.75 20.29 20.82
C TRP A 149 31.32 19.35 21.97
N SER A 150 31.47 19.80 23.21
CA SER A 150 31.01 19.10 24.41
C SER A 150 29.51 18.78 24.36
N TYR A 151 28.67 19.75 23.97
CA TYR A 151 27.22 19.58 23.85
C TYR A 151 26.81 18.65 22.71
N ILE A 152 27.57 18.63 21.61
CA ILE A 152 27.31 17.71 20.50
C ILE A 152 27.55 16.28 20.91
N ARG A 153 28.60 15.99 21.70
CA ARG A 153 28.84 14.63 22.19
C ARG A 153 27.64 14.13 22.99
N TYR A 154 27.10 14.95 23.89
CA TYR A 154 25.88 14.62 24.62
C TYR A 154 24.65 14.52 23.70
N GLY A 155 24.53 15.42 22.72
CA GLY A 155 23.47 15.40 21.71
C GLY A 155 23.49 14.14 20.84
N VAL A 156 24.67 13.66 20.42
CA VAL A 156 24.86 12.43 19.65
C VAL A 156 24.53 11.21 20.51
N ILE A 157 25.01 11.14 21.76
CA ILE A 157 24.66 10.05 22.68
C ILE A 157 23.14 10.00 22.91
N PHE A 158 22.52 11.16 23.14
CA PHE A 158 21.07 11.27 23.29
C PHE A 158 20.34 10.84 22.01
N TYR A 159 20.80 11.28 20.84
CA TYR A 159 20.22 10.89 19.55
C TYR A 159 20.32 9.37 19.30
N ILE A 160 21.47 8.76 19.57
CA ILE A 160 21.64 7.31 19.50
C ILE A 160 20.64 6.62 20.44
N GLY A 161 20.49 7.11 21.67
CA GLY A 161 19.47 6.62 22.61
C GLY A 161 18.06 6.71 22.04
N VAL A 162 17.68 7.85 21.45
CA VAL A 162 16.38 8.05 20.79
C VAL A 162 16.19 7.07 19.63
N VAL A 163 17.21 6.88 18.78
CA VAL A 163 17.15 5.94 17.65
C VAL A 163 16.99 4.50 18.14
N ILE A 164 17.71 4.06 19.16
CA ILE A 164 17.57 2.72 19.74
C ILE A 164 16.16 2.51 20.28
N VAL A 165 15.66 3.46 21.09
CA VAL A 165 14.29 3.44 21.61
C VAL A 165 13.29 3.39 20.47
N MET A 166 13.56 4.07 19.35
CA MET A 166 12.71 4.07 18.16
C MET A 166 12.77 2.80 17.33
N CYS A 167 13.92 2.18 17.18
CA CYS A 167 14.02 0.85 16.60
C CYS A 167 13.22 -0.15 17.44
N PHE A 168 13.29 -0.04 18.77
CA PHE A 168 12.51 -0.85 19.68
C PHE A 168 11.00 -0.57 19.56
N ILE A 169 10.59 0.70 19.63
CA ILE A 169 9.20 1.15 19.43
C ILE A 169 8.70 0.68 18.07
N THR A 170 9.45 0.86 16.99
CA THR A 170 9.05 0.45 15.63
C THR A 170 8.95 -1.06 15.51
N PHE A 171 9.80 -1.82 16.17
CA PHE A 171 9.69 -3.28 16.19
C PHE A 171 8.43 -3.74 16.95
N PHE A 172 8.18 -3.17 18.13
CA PHE A 172 7.02 -3.51 18.97
C PHE A 172 5.69 -2.99 18.42
N LEU A 173 5.65 -1.73 17.97
CA LEU A 173 4.47 -1.10 17.36
C LEU A 173 4.30 -1.52 15.91
N GLY A 174 5.36 -1.91 15.21
CA GLY A 174 5.29 -2.40 13.83
C GLY A 174 4.48 -3.69 13.73
N GLY A 175 4.63 -4.60 14.70
CA GLY A 175 3.75 -5.77 14.83
C GLY A 175 2.28 -5.36 14.96
N ARG A 176 1.98 -4.40 15.85
CA ARG A 176 0.63 -3.86 16.03
C ARG A 176 0.11 -3.08 14.83
N ALA A 177 0.98 -2.42 14.08
CA ALA A 177 0.63 -1.68 12.87
C ALA A 177 0.28 -2.64 11.73
N ALA A 178 0.95 -3.79 11.64
CA ALA A 178 0.59 -4.86 10.73
C ALA A 178 -0.79 -5.46 11.08
N GLU A 179 -1.03 -5.76 12.36
CA GLU A 179 -2.34 -6.20 12.87
C GLU A 179 -3.43 -5.14 12.61
N ALA A 180 -3.13 -3.85 12.82
CA ALA A 180 -4.08 -2.77 12.54
C ALA A 180 -4.34 -2.62 11.05
N GLY A 181 -3.31 -2.76 10.20
CA GLY A 181 -3.45 -2.75 8.75
C GLY A 181 -4.32 -3.91 8.24
N GLU A 182 -4.18 -5.08 8.86
CA GLU A 182 -5.06 -6.22 8.65
C GLU A 182 -6.51 -5.90 9.03
N GLU A 183 -6.72 -5.34 10.23
CA GLU A 183 -8.05 -4.95 10.71
C GLU A 183 -8.71 -3.90 9.81
N VAL A 184 -7.93 -2.96 9.26
CA VAL A 184 -8.46 -1.91 8.36
C VAL A 184 -8.80 -2.46 6.97
N MET A 185 -7.99 -3.37 6.42
CA MET A 185 -8.10 -3.77 5.01
C MET A 185 -8.87 -5.08 4.83
N LEU A 186 -8.70 -6.05 5.72
CA LEU A 186 -9.27 -7.39 5.56
C LEU A 186 -10.60 -7.54 6.28
N ALA A 187 -10.73 -6.98 7.49
CA ALA A 187 -11.94 -7.14 8.28
C ALA A 187 -13.21 -6.63 7.57
N PRO A 188 -13.20 -5.50 6.83
CA PRO A 188 -14.38 -5.05 6.09
C PRO A 188 -14.76 -5.94 4.90
N LEU A 189 -13.85 -6.81 4.46
CA LEU A 189 -14.12 -7.83 3.46
C LEU A 189 -14.51 -9.18 4.09
N GLY A 190 -14.64 -9.25 5.42
CA GLY A 190 -14.88 -10.48 6.16
C GLY A 190 -13.67 -11.42 6.20
N LEU A 191 -12.47 -10.92 5.86
CA LEU A 191 -11.22 -11.67 5.79
C LEU A 191 -10.36 -11.44 7.04
N LYS A 192 -9.53 -12.43 7.36
CA LYS A 192 -8.52 -12.41 8.43
C LYS A 192 -7.26 -13.11 7.94
N LEU A 193 -6.11 -12.67 8.42
CA LEU A 193 -4.84 -13.31 8.15
C LEU A 193 -4.70 -14.56 9.01
N THR A 194 -4.64 -15.72 8.38
CA THR A 194 -4.50 -17.02 9.06
C THR A 194 -3.11 -17.62 8.92
N GLY A 195 -2.31 -17.12 7.98
CA GLY A 195 -0.94 -17.55 7.78
C GLY A 195 -0.04 -16.40 7.33
N LEU A 196 1.14 -16.31 7.93
CA LEU A 196 2.21 -15.41 7.52
C LEU A 196 3.40 -16.23 7.01
N PRO A 197 4.12 -15.73 6.00
CA PRO A 197 5.35 -16.39 5.57
C PRO A 197 6.41 -16.25 6.67
N ASN A 198 7.20 -17.31 6.86
CA ASN A 198 8.30 -17.34 7.80
C ASN A 198 9.56 -16.73 7.18
N ILE A 199 10.19 -15.83 7.92
CA ILE A 199 11.51 -15.30 7.58
C ILE A 199 12.54 -16.31 8.07
N VAL A 200 13.28 -16.93 7.13
CA VAL A 200 14.29 -17.94 7.44
C VAL A 200 15.68 -17.44 7.03
N PRO A 201 16.71 -17.62 7.87
CA PRO A 201 18.08 -17.31 7.47
C PRO A 201 18.49 -18.23 6.32
N THR A 202 19.12 -17.65 5.30
CA THR A 202 19.77 -18.37 4.19
C THR A 202 21.27 -18.19 4.32
N GLY A 203 22.08 -19.09 3.76
CA GLY A 203 23.55 -19.04 3.90
C GLY A 203 24.20 -17.72 3.45
N THR A 204 23.49 -16.90 2.67
CA THR A 204 23.94 -15.59 2.18
C THR A 204 23.03 -14.43 2.60
N GLY A 205 22.03 -14.64 3.45
CA GLY A 205 21.12 -13.58 3.88
C GLY A 205 19.84 -14.06 4.53
N VAL A 206 18.72 -13.46 4.13
CA VAL A 206 17.40 -13.73 4.68
C VAL A 206 16.47 -14.13 3.54
N GLY A 207 15.80 -15.27 3.68
CA GLY A 207 14.80 -15.78 2.75
C GLY A 207 13.39 -15.72 3.37
N VAL A 208 12.38 -15.70 2.51
CA VAL A 208 10.96 -15.78 2.90
C VAL A 208 10.45 -17.16 2.47
N ARG A 209 9.96 -17.96 3.41
CA ARG A 209 9.42 -19.31 3.16
C ARG A 209 7.97 -19.39 3.63
N GLY A 210 7.09 -19.92 2.78
CA GLY A 210 5.67 -20.04 3.06
C GLY A 210 4.85 -19.02 2.27
N ALA A 211 3.53 -19.07 2.47
CA ALA A 211 2.57 -18.18 1.83
C ALA A 211 1.89 -17.31 2.88
N THR A 212 1.48 -16.11 2.46
CA THR A 212 0.49 -15.34 3.20
C THR A 212 -0.88 -15.93 2.92
N VAL A 213 -1.61 -16.33 3.95
CA VAL A 213 -2.96 -16.92 3.83
C VAL A 213 -3.95 -16.00 4.51
N MET A 214 -5.01 -15.65 3.79
CA MET A 214 -6.14 -14.89 4.29
C MET A 214 -7.38 -15.77 4.17
N ASP A 215 -8.05 -16.04 5.28
CA ASP A 215 -9.31 -16.79 5.31
C ASP A 215 -10.44 -15.93 5.87
N GLY A 216 -11.67 -16.16 5.43
CA GLY A 216 -12.80 -15.39 5.89
C GLY A 216 -14.15 -15.93 5.45
N ILE A 217 -15.20 -15.24 5.83
CA ILE A 217 -16.57 -15.52 5.42
C ILE A 217 -17.16 -14.25 4.83
N ARG A 218 -17.76 -14.35 3.64
CA ARG A 218 -18.42 -13.24 2.95
C ARG A 218 -19.63 -13.75 2.20
N PHE A 219 -20.77 -13.08 2.32
CA PHE A 219 -22.05 -13.57 1.82
C PHE A 219 -22.35 -15.03 2.23
N GLY A 220 -21.95 -15.43 3.44
CA GLY A 220 -22.10 -16.80 3.95
C GLY A 220 -21.17 -17.84 3.32
N ARG A 221 -20.22 -17.45 2.46
CA ARG A 221 -19.30 -18.35 1.76
C ARG A 221 -17.90 -18.23 2.35
N THR A 222 -17.19 -19.35 2.48
CA THR A 222 -15.79 -19.34 2.93
C THR A 222 -14.89 -18.88 1.80
N ILE A 223 -14.04 -17.91 2.07
CA ILE A 223 -13.02 -17.41 1.16
C ILE A 223 -11.65 -17.78 1.70
N ARG A 224 -10.76 -18.23 0.80
CA ARG A 224 -9.34 -18.45 1.08
C ARG A 224 -8.51 -17.79 -0.01
N ILE A 225 -7.61 -16.89 0.38
CA ILE A 225 -6.64 -16.27 -0.52
C ILE A 225 -5.25 -16.66 -0.06
N THR A 226 -4.46 -17.25 -0.97
CA THR A 226 -3.09 -17.68 -0.73
C THR A 226 -2.15 -16.89 -1.63
N ILE A 227 -1.24 -16.13 -1.05
CA ILE A 227 -0.19 -15.38 -1.75
C ILE A 227 1.14 -16.06 -1.48
N SER A 228 1.68 -16.75 -2.49
CA SER A 228 2.98 -17.40 -2.44
C SER A 228 3.97 -16.68 -3.36
N LEU A 229 5.25 -17.07 -3.32
CA LEU A 229 6.29 -16.50 -4.18
C LEU A 229 5.98 -16.78 -5.66
N GLY A 230 5.41 -15.79 -6.34
CA GLY A 230 5.13 -15.84 -7.77
C GLY A 230 3.74 -16.35 -8.14
N GLN A 231 2.95 -16.80 -7.17
CA GLN A 231 1.58 -17.25 -7.40
C GLN A 231 0.60 -16.67 -6.38
N VAL A 232 -0.59 -16.30 -6.86
CA VAL A 232 -1.73 -15.88 -6.03
C VAL A 232 -2.91 -16.77 -6.39
N THR A 233 -3.56 -17.33 -5.36
CA THR A 233 -4.75 -18.16 -5.51
C THR A 233 -5.87 -17.58 -4.66
N THR A 234 -7.01 -17.31 -5.27
CA THR A 234 -8.24 -16.86 -4.59
C THR A 234 -9.30 -17.92 -4.78
N GLN A 235 -9.77 -18.52 -3.69
CA GLN A 235 -10.76 -19.59 -3.69
C GLN A 235 -11.99 -19.14 -2.91
N VAL A 236 -13.18 -19.37 -3.49
CA VAL A 236 -14.47 -19.22 -2.82
C VAL A 236 -15.15 -20.58 -2.79
N LEU A 237 -15.48 -21.08 -1.59
CA LEU A 237 -16.21 -22.34 -1.42
C LEU A 237 -17.67 -22.15 -1.87
N TYR A 238 -17.94 -22.55 -3.11
CA TYR A 238 -19.25 -22.49 -3.76
C TYR A 238 -19.37 -23.60 -4.81
N ALA A 239 -20.32 -24.51 -4.63
CA ALA A 239 -20.52 -25.62 -5.58
C ALA A 239 -21.10 -25.11 -6.91
N SER A 240 -20.29 -25.11 -7.96
CA SER A 240 -20.68 -24.72 -9.31
C SER A 240 -20.63 -25.90 -10.28
N PRO A 241 -21.33 -25.83 -11.44
CA PRO A 241 -21.01 -26.69 -12.57
C PRO A 241 -19.52 -26.53 -12.95
N ALA A 242 -18.95 -27.55 -13.58
CA ALA A 242 -17.56 -27.50 -14.01
C ALA A 242 -17.38 -26.44 -15.11
N PHE A 243 -16.41 -25.54 -14.96
CA PHE A 243 -16.02 -24.59 -16.00
C PHE A 243 -14.56 -24.18 -15.86
N SER A 244 -13.98 -23.66 -16.94
CA SER A 244 -12.65 -23.07 -16.96
C SER A 244 -12.69 -21.76 -17.73
N ILE A 245 -12.04 -20.72 -17.21
CA ILE A 245 -11.87 -19.41 -17.84
C ILE A 245 -10.37 -19.16 -17.94
N LYS A 246 -9.90 -18.82 -19.14
CA LYS A 246 -8.49 -18.51 -19.38
C LYS A 246 -8.35 -17.12 -19.94
N ASN A 247 -7.23 -16.48 -19.60
CA ASN A 247 -6.87 -15.23 -20.21
C ASN A 247 -6.30 -15.42 -21.63
N ARG A 248 -6.83 -14.66 -22.60
CA ARG A 248 -6.25 -14.51 -23.94
C ARG A 248 -5.90 -13.05 -24.19
N VAL A 249 -4.64 -12.69 -23.98
CA VAL A 249 -4.10 -11.33 -24.23
C VAL A 249 -4.87 -10.26 -23.44
N GLY A 250 -5.22 -10.50 -22.18
CA GLY A 250 -5.99 -9.53 -21.38
C GLY A 250 -7.50 -9.59 -21.59
N ASP A 251 -8.01 -10.50 -22.43
CA ASP A 251 -9.43 -10.84 -22.52
C ASP A 251 -9.73 -12.14 -21.76
N LEU A 252 -10.94 -12.31 -21.22
CA LEU A 252 -11.31 -13.51 -20.46
C LEU A 252 -12.26 -14.36 -21.28
N GLU A 253 -11.81 -15.56 -21.65
CA GLU A 253 -12.58 -16.50 -22.46
C GLU A 253 -12.93 -17.75 -21.64
N ALA A 254 -14.22 -18.08 -21.57
CA ALA A 254 -14.67 -19.34 -20.98
C ALA A 254 -14.46 -20.50 -21.97
N ALA A 255 -14.11 -21.68 -21.47
CA ALA A 255 -13.94 -22.88 -22.28
C ALA A 255 -15.27 -23.31 -22.96
N SER A 256 -15.16 -23.98 -24.10
CA SER A 256 -16.30 -24.56 -24.81
C SER A 256 -17.05 -25.53 -23.89
N GLY A 257 -18.30 -25.20 -23.54
CA GLY A 257 -19.11 -25.98 -22.59
C GLY A 257 -19.29 -25.34 -21.21
N ALA A 258 -18.69 -24.17 -20.97
CA ALA A 258 -18.99 -23.40 -19.77
C ALA A 258 -20.49 -23.02 -19.72
N PRO A 259 -21.14 -23.08 -18.54
CA PRO A 259 -22.54 -22.71 -18.38
C PRO A 259 -22.84 -21.30 -18.91
N GLY A 260 -24.04 -21.09 -19.45
CA GLY A 260 -24.55 -19.79 -19.89
C GLY A 260 -24.28 -18.64 -18.91
N PRO A 261 -24.60 -18.76 -17.61
CA PRO A 261 -24.38 -17.66 -16.66
C PRO A 261 -22.90 -17.30 -16.49
N VAL A 262 -21.97 -18.24 -16.68
CA VAL A 262 -20.53 -17.94 -16.65
C VAL A 262 -20.16 -17.06 -17.83
N GLN A 263 -20.73 -17.32 -19.01
CA GLN A 263 -20.48 -16.50 -20.21
C GLN A 263 -21.10 -15.11 -20.08
N ASP A 264 -22.32 -15.02 -19.53
CA ASP A 264 -23.04 -13.77 -19.30
C ASP A 264 -22.29 -12.86 -18.31
N ALA A 265 -21.69 -13.43 -17.25
CA ALA A 265 -20.87 -12.70 -16.29
C ALA A 265 -19.63 -12.05 -16.93
N LEU A 266 -19.05 -12.69 -17.96
CA LEU A 266 -17.84 -12.24 -18.66
C LEU A 266 -18.12 -11.26 -19.79
N LYS A 267 -19.26 -11.39 -20.49
CA LYS A 267 -19.64 -10.59 -21.66
C LYS A 267 -19.46 -9.07 -21.52
N PRO A 268 -19.79 -8.42 -20.37
CA PRO A 268 -19.64 -6.98 -20.26
C PRO A 268 -18.19 -6.57 -19.95
N LEU A 269 -17.33 -7.50 -19.53
CA LEU A 269 -15.94 -7.21 -19.18
C LEU A 269 -15.16 -6.81 -20.43
N ARG A 270 -14.46 -5.69 -20.33
CA ARG A 270 -13.56 -5.24 -21.39
C ARG A 270 -12.19 -5.87 -21.20
N LYS A 271 -11.51 -6.12 -22.33
CA LYS A 271 -10.08 -6.44 -22.39
C LYS A 271 -9.27 -5.47 -21.54
N ALA A 272 -8.47 -5.99 -20.60
CA ALA A 272 -7.67 -5.18 -19.70
C ALA A 272 -6.40 -5.91 -19.23
N LYS A 273 -5.31 -5.15 -19.04
CA LYS A 273 -4.04 -5.65 -18.50
C LYS A 273 -4.19 -6.39 -17.16
N ARG A 274 -5.20 -6.02 -16.37
CA ARG A 274 -5.47 -6.63 -15.07
C ARG A 274 -5.87 -8.10 -15.16
N TRP A 275 -6.33 -8.57 -16.32
CA TRP A 275 -6.71 -9.97 -16.53
C TRP A 275 -5.54 -10.86 -16.98
N GLU A 276 -4.38 -10.28 -17.30
CA GLU A 276 -3.20 -11.03 -17.72
C GLU A 276 -2.84 -12.13 -16.70
N SER A 277 -2.60 -13.34 -17.22
CA SER A 277 -2.22 -14.52 -16.44
C SER A 277 -3.26 -14.99 -15.42
N LEU A 278 -4.53 -14.56 -15.55
CA LEU A 278 -5.63 -15.10 -14.76
C LEU A 278 -6.18 -16.38 -15.38
N GLU A 279 -6.31 -17.40 -14.55
CA GLU A 279 -7.02 -18.65 -14.86
C GLU A 279 -8.05 -18.88 -13.75
N ILE A 280 -9.29 -19.24 -14.11
CA ILE A 280 -10.35 -19.53 -13.14
C ILE A 280 -10.92 -20.90 -13.45
N GLU A 281 -11.07 -21.72 -12.43
CA GLU A 281 -11.69 -23.03 -12.51
C GLU A 281 -12.83 -23.11 -11.50
N GLY A 282 -13.99 -23.60 -11.93
CA GLY A 282 -15.14 -23.84 -11.08
C GLY A 282 -15.51 -25.32 -11.05
N GLY A 283 -16.01 -25.79 -9.91
CA GLY A 283 -16.46 -27.16 -9.72
C GLY A 283 -17.18 -27.39 -8.39
N LYS A 284 -17.26 -28.65 -7.96
CA LYS A 284 -17.95 -29.04 -6.73
C LYS A 284 -17.31 -28.47 -5.46
N ASP A 285 -16.00 -28.29 -5.48
CA ASP A 285 -15.20 -27.85 -4.32
C ASP A 285 -15.08 -26.32 -4.21
N GLY A 286 -15.60 -25.57 -5.18
CA GLY A 286 -15.49 -24.12 -5.21
C GLY A 286 -15.15 -23.55 -6.58
N ILE A 287 -14.96 -22.24 -6.59
CA ILE A 287 -14.40 -21.50 -7.72
C ILE A 287 -13.05 -20.94 -7.28
N THR A 288 -12.01 -21.25 -8.06
CA THR A 288 -10.61 -20.93 -7.76
C THR A 288 -10.03 -20.11 -8.90
N ALA A 289 -9.56 -18.90 -8.60
CA ALA A 289 -8.76 -18.07 -9.48
C ALA A 289 -7.27 -18.22 -9.13
N THR A 290 -6.43 -18.43 -10.15
CA THR A 290 -4.97 -18.57 -10.01
C THR A 290 -4.25 -17.57 -10.92
N ARG A 291 -3.18 -16.96 -10.40
CA ARG A 291 -2.30 -16.05 -11.15
C ARG A 291 -0.83 -16.33 -10.90
N ASN A 292 -0.04 -16.38 -11.97
CA ASN A 292 1.40 -16.64 -11.92
C ASN A 292 2.26 -15.36 -12.08
N ARG A 293 1.90 -14.25 -11.43
CA ARG A 293 2.61 -12.96 -11.61
C ARG A 293 2.94 -12.25 -10.31
N LYS A 294 4.05 -11.49 -10.32
CA LYS A 294 4.42 -10.52 -9.28
C LYS A 294 3.45 -9.32 -9.30
N GLY A 295 2.34 -9.45 -8.57
CA GLY A 295 1.36 -8.39 -8.35
C GLY A 295 0.56 -8.69 -7.11
N GLN A 296 1.09 -8.32 -5.93
CA GLN A 296 0.60 -8.77 -4.62
C GLN A 296 -0.85 -8.37 -4.31
N ASN A 297 -1.44 -7.43 -5.05
CA ASN A 297 -2.76 -6.86 -4.73
C ASN A 297 -3.84 -7.15 -5.78
N MET A 298 -3.61 -8.07 -6.73
CA MET A 298 -4.61 -8.38 -7.77
C MET A 298 -5.72 -9.32 -7.29
N TRP A 299 -5.53 -10.00 -6.15
CA TRP A 299 -6.49 -10.95 -5.59
C TRP A 299 -7.89 -10.36 -5.37
N LEU A 300 -7.99 -9.05 -5.14
CA LEU A 300 -9.27 -8.36 -4.95
C LEU A 300 -10.11 -8.35 -6.24
N TYR A 301 -9.46 -8.17 -7.40
CA TYR A 301 -10.13 -8.29 -8.71
C TYR A 301 -10.60 -9.72 -8.95
N ASP A 302 -9.81 -10.69 -8.50
CA ASP A 302 -10.12 -12.11 -8.66
C ASP A 302 -11.33 -12.48 -7.78
N LEU A 303 -11.34 -12.00 -6.53
CA LEU A 303 -12.47 -12.20 -5.62
C LEU A 303 -13.76 -11.58 -6.17
N TRP A 304 -13.71 -10.31 -6.62
CA TRP A 304 -14.85 -9.65 -7.23
C TRP A 304 -15.39 -10.40 -8.45
N LEU A 305 -14.49 -10.91 -9.30
CA LEU A 305 -14.89 -11.64 -10.50
C LEU A 305 -15.55 -12.98 -10.15
N ILE A 306 -15.03 -13.70 -9.15
CA ILE A 306 -15.64 -14.94 -8.67
C ILE A 306 -17.04 -14.64 -8.10
N GLU A 307 -17.18 -13.62 -7.26
CA GLU A 307 -18.47 -13.21 -6.70
C GLU A 307 -19.47 -12.83 -7.79
N ARG A 308 -19.03 -12.08 -8.81
CA ARG A 308 -19.85 -11.75 -9.97
C ARG A 308 -20.34 -13.00 -10.71
N ILE A 309 -19.46 -13.98 -10.94
CA ILE A 309 -19.83 -15.25 -11.60
C ILE A 309 -20.85 -16.01 -10.75
N ILE A 310 -20.65 -16.07 -9.43
CA ILE A 310 -21.59 -16.72 -8.50
C ILE A 310 -22.97 -16.05 -8.58
N ASN A 311 -23.01 -14.71 -8.52
CA ASN A 311 -24.28 -13.96 -8.57
C ASN A 311 -25.05 -14.23 -9.86
N GLU A 312 -24.36 -14.34 -11.01
CA GLU A 312 -25.00 -14.67 -12.29
C GLU A 312 -25.54 -16.12 -12.30
N ILE A 313 -24.80 -17.07 -11.70
CA ILE A 313 -25.25 -18.46 -11.54
C ILE A 313 -26.49 -18.54 -10.64
N GLU A 314 -26.53 -17.80 -9.53
CA GLU A 314 -27.67 -17.76 -8.60
C GLU A 314 -28.89 -17.11 -9.23
N THR A 315 -28.70 -15.99 -9.93
CA THR A 315 -29.77 -15.28 -10.64
C THR A 315 -30.50 -16.20 -11.62
N GLN A 316 -29.77 -17.03 -12.37
CA GLN A 316 -30.39 -17.99 -13.30
C GLN A 316 -31.03 -19.20 -12.61
N ARG A 317 -30.62 -19.53 -11.38
CA ARG A 317 -31.27 -20.57 -10.56
C ARG A 317 -32.54 -20.08 -9.87
N GLY A 318 -32.78 -18.76 -9.85
CA GLY A 318 -33.89 -18.16 -9.12
C GLY A 318 -33.73 -18.24 -7.61
N VAL A 319 -32.49 -18.25 -7.12
CA VAL A 319 -32.11 -18.24 -5.69
C VAL A 319 -31.71 -16.84 -5.28
#